data_AF-A0A350ZZX9-F1
#
_entry.id   AF-A0A350ZZX9-F1
#
_cell.length_a   1.000
_cell.length_b   1.000
_cell.length_c   1.000
_cell.angle_alpha   90.00
_cell.angle_beta   90.00
_cell.angle_gamma   90.00
#
_symmetry.space_group_name_H-M   'P 1'
#
loop_
_entity.id
_entity.type
_entity.pdbx_description
1 polymer ?
#
loop_
_entity_poly.entity_id
_entity_poly.type
_entity_poly.pdbx_seq_one_letter_code
_entity_poly.pdbx_strand_id
1 'polypeptide(L)'
;MTPTNTPPRARKHWVVLAFALALGGIAAFAASNYLSSRMAEIEARDRDADTVHLIVAKSNLSGGALITPETVAVREIPRAWAHSGAIT
;
A
#
# COMPACT_ATOMS: atom_id res chain seq x y z
N MET A 1 -50.76 27.78 32.68
CA MET A 1 -49.69 26.80 32.40
C MET A 1 -50.08 26.01 31.17
N THR A 2 -49.48 26.29 30.02
CA THR A 2 -49.69 25.52 28.78
C THR A 2 -48.32 24.97 28.34
N PRO A 3 -48.15 23.64 28.27
CA PRO A 3 -46.89 23.06 27.81
C PRO A 3 -46.78 23.22 26.28
N THR A 4 -45.79 24.00 25.86
CA THR A 4 -45.44 24.20 24.45
C THR A 4 -44.74 22.94 23.93
N ASN A 5 -45.52 22.00 23.36
CA ASN A 5 -44.97 20.85 22.64
C ASN A 5 -44.28 21.32 21.36
N THR A 6 -42.96 21.39 21.38
CA THR A 6 -42.12 21.73 20.23
C THR A 6 -41.89 20.46 19.40
N PRO A 7 -42.19 20.44 18.10
CA PRO A 7 -42.04 19.22 17.30
C PRO A 7 -40.55 18.81 17.19
N PRO A 8 -40.23 17.50 17.20
CA PRO A 8 -38.86 17.02 17.29
C PRO A 8 -38.09 17.29 15.99
N ARG A 9 -37.27 18.35 15.99
CA ARG A 9 -36.30 18.67 14.93
C ARG A 9 -35.28 17.54 14.68
N ALA A 10 -35.21 16.56 15.58
CA ALA A 10 -34.31 15.40 15.56
C ALA A 10 -34.37 14.56 14.27
N ARG A 11 -35.54 14.43 13.61
CA ARG A 11 -35.68 13.57 12.43
C ARG A 11 -34.85 14.05 11.24
N LYS A 12 -34.65 15.38 11.09
CA LYS A 12 -33.89 15.96 9.98
C LYS A 12 -32.38 15.83 10.18
N HIS A 13 -31.91 15.94 11.42
CA HIS A 13 -30.49 15.75 11.76
C HIS A 13 -30.03 14.30 11.53
N TRP A 14 -30.88 13.32 11.83
CA TRP A 14 -30.59 11.90 11.59
C TRP A 14 -30.51 11.54 10.10
N VAL A 15 -31.34 12.16 9.26
CA VAL A 15 -31.26 11.97 7.80
C VAL A 15 -29.96 12.53 7.24
N VAL A 16 -29.55 13.72 7.70
CA VAL A 16 -28.27 14.32 7.29
C VAL A 16 -27.09 13.47 7.77
N LEU A 17 -27.14 12.95 9.00
CA LEU A 17 -26.11 12.06 9.54
C LEU A 17 -25.99 10.77 8.72
N ALA A 18 -27.11 10.11 8.43
CA ALA A 18 -27.12 8.89 7.61
C ALA A 18 -26.55 9.16 6.21
N PHE A 19 -26.87 10.30 5.61
CA PHE A 19 -26.37 10.66 4.29
C PHE A 19 -24.87 10.95 4.30
N ALA A 20 -24.38 11.70 5.30
CA ALA A 20 -22.95 11.95 5.47
C ALA A 20 -22.17 10.66 5.70
N LEU A 21 -22.70 9.74 6.52
CA LEU A 21 -22.07 8.45 6.79
C LEU A 21 -22.06 7.56 5.55
N ALA A 22 -23.14 7.54 4.77
CA ALA A 22 -23.21 6.80 3.52
C ALA A 22 -22.20 7.32 2.50
N LEU A 23 -22.10 8.64 2.31
CA LEU A 23 -21.11 9.23 1.40
C LEU A 23 -19.68 8.94 1.83
N GLY A 24 -19.38 9.09 3.12
CA GLY A 24 -18.06 8.75 3.66
C GLY A 24 -17.73 7.27 3.49
N GLY A 25 -18.70 6.39 3.76
CA GLY A 25 -18.55 4.94 3.59
C GLY A 25 -18.32 4.54 2.13
N ILE A 26 -19.09 5.09 1.20
CA ILE A 26 -18.94 4.84 -0.24
C ILE A 26 -17.56 5.32 -0.71
N ALA A 27 -17.13 6.51 -0.29
CA ALA A 27 -15.82 7.05 -0.67
C ALA A 27 -14.67 6.17 -0.15
N ALA A 28 -14.72 5.76 1.13
CA ALA A 28 -13.72 4.89 1.73
C ALA A 28 -13.67 3.52 1.04
N PHE A 29 -14.84 2.93 0.76
CA PHE A 29 -14.93 1.66 0.07
C PHE A 29 -14.38 1.75 -1.36
N ALA A 30 -14.75 2.78 -2.11
CA ALA A 30 -14.26 3.01 -3.46
C ALA A 30 -12.75 3.22 -3.50
N ALA A 31 -12.20 4.03 -2.59
CA ALA A 31 -10.76 4.26 -2.48
C ALA A 31 -10.01 2.98 -2.11
N SER A 32 -10.52 2.22 -1.15
CA SER A 32 -9.93 0.94 -0.73
C SER A 32 -9.93 -0.08 -1.85
N ASN A 33 -11.06 -0.23 -2.56
CA ASN A 33 -11.18 -1.14 -3.70
C ASN A 33 -10.28 -0.72 -4.86
N TYR A 34 -10.19 0.59 -5.14
CA TYR A 34 -9.29 1.12 -6.17
C TYR A 34 -7.83 0.80 -5.83
N LEU A 35 -7.38 1.11 -4.61
CA LEU A 35 -6.02 0.75 -4.17
C LEU A 35 -5.79 -0.76 -4.23
N SER A 36 -6.73 -1.58 -3.76
CA SER A 36 -6.60 -3.04 -3.80
C SER A 36 -6.45 -3.57 -5.22
N SER A 37 -7.22 -3.04 -6.17
CA SER A 37 -7.13 -3.44 -7.59
C SER A 37 -5.80 -3.03 -8.24
N ARG A 38 -5.28 -1.83 -7.94
CA ARG A 38 -3.99 -1.37 -8.48
C ARG A 38 -2.81 -2.05 -7.80
N MET A 39 -2.90 -2.35 -6.51
CA MET A 39 -1.89 -3.16 -5.82
C MET A 39 -1.89 -4.59 -6.32
N ALA A 40 -3.05 -5.18 -6.62
CA ALA A 40 -3.12 -6.52 -7.20
C ALA A 40 -2.47 -6.58 -8.59
N GLU A 41 -2.58 -5.51 -9.38
CA GLU A 41 -1.91 -5.39 -10.68
C GLU A 41 -0.38 -5.30 -10.55
N ILE A 42 0.12 -4.62 -9.52
CA ILE A 42 1.58 -4.51 -9.25
C ILE A 42 2.11 -5.84 -8.71
N GLU A 43 1.43 -6.43 -7.73
CA GLU A 43 1.82 -7.69 -7.10
C GLU A 43 1.78 -8.86 -8.10
N ALA A 44 0.78 -8.91 -8.99
CA ALA A 44 0.70 -9.95 -10.02
C ALA A 44 1.86 -9.88 -11.03
N ARG A 45 2.38 -8.68 -11.32
CA ARG A 45 3.57 -8.53 -12.18
C ARG A 45 4.85 -8.96 -11.49
N ASP A 46 4.94 -8.79 -10.17
CA ASP A 46 6.10 -9.19 -9.38
C ASP A 46 6.10 -10.70 -9.06
N ARG A 47 4.93 -11.34 -8.96
CA ARG A 47 4.81 -12.76 -8.59
C ARG A 47 5.20 -13.74 -9.71
N ASP A 48 4.96 -13.37 -10.96
CA ASP A 48 5.29 -14.19 -12.14
C ASP A 48 6.65 -13.80 -12.77
N ALA A 49 7.41 -12.91 -12.14
CA ALA A 49 8.72 -12.50 -12.62
C ALA A 49 9.75 -13.59 -12.33
N ASP A 50 10.45 -14.07 -13.37
CA ASP A 50 11.64 -14.92 -13.27
C ASP A 50 12.65 -14.26 -12.31
N THR A 51 12.83 -14.83 -11.11
CA THR A 51 13.72 -14.28 -10.08
C THR A 51 15.10 -14.90 -10.18
N VAL A 52 16.12 -14.08 -9.98
CA VAL A 52 17.52 -14.51 -9.93
C VAL A 52 18.10 -14.20 -8.55
N HIS A 53 18.94 -15.10 -8.06
CA HIS A 53 19.72 -14.85 -6.84
C HIS A 53 20.78 -13.81 -7.18
N LEU A 54 20.75 -12.66 -6.50
CA LEU A 54 21.67 -11.56 -6.75
C LEU A 54 22.40 -11.16 -5.47
N ILE A 55 23.71 -10.96 -5.58
CA ILE A 55 24.51 -10.44 -4.47
C ILE A 55 24.32 -8.92 -4.41
N VAL A 56 23.76 -8.43 -3.31
CA VAL A 56 23.53 -7.01 -3.04
C VAL A 56 24.23 -6.59 -1.75
N ALA A 57 24.60 -5.31 -1.65
CA ALA A 57 25.17 -4.76 -0.43
C ALA A 57 24.12 -4.69 0.69
N LYS A 58 24.48 -5.14 1.90
CA LYS A 58 23.61 -5.02 3.10
C LYS A 58 23.58 -3.60 3.65
N SER A 59 24.66 -2.85 3.45
CA SER A 59 24.88 -1.50 3.94
C SER A 59 25.59 -0.66 2.87
N ASN A 60 25.69 0.64 3.10
CA ASN A 60 26.43 1.51 2.19
C ASN A 60 27.92 1.16 2.22
N LEU A 61 28.46 0.74 1.08
CA LEU A 61 29.87 0.41 0.91
C LEU A 61 30.59 1.63 0.31
N SER A 62 31.57 2.16 1.03
CA SER A 62 32.46 3.18 0.50
C SER A 62 33.40 2.59 -0.56
N GLY A 63 33.88 3.43 -1.48
CA GLY A 63 34.87 3.00 -2.47
C GLY A 63 36.11 2.43 -1.81
N GLY A 64 36.48 1.20 -2.18
CA GLY A 64 37.61 0.46 -1.59
C GLY A 64 37.25 -0.38 -0.35
N ALA A 65 35.99 -0.40 0.10
CA ALA A 65 35.54 -1.30 1.15
C ALA A 65 35.65 -2.77 0.73
N LEU A 66 36.04 -3.63 1.66
CA LEU A 66 36.14 -5.08 1.45
C LEU A 66 34.76 -5.71 1.31
N ILE A 67 34.60 -6.55 0.28
CA ILE A 67 33.41 -7.37 0.07
C ILE A 67 33.58 -8.64 0.90
N THR A 68 32.74 -8.80 1.93
CA THR A 68 32.76 -9.95 2.84
C THR A 68 31.32 -10.44 3.07
N PRO A 69 31.11 -11.70 3.51
CA PRO A 69 29.76 -12.25 3.75
C PRO A 69 28.90 -11.42 4.73
N GLU A 70 29.54 -10.62 5.58
CA GLU A 70 28.90 -9.72 6.53
C GLU A 70 28.40 -8.44 5.84
N THR A 71 29.06 -7.98 4.79
CA THR A 71 28.74 -6.73 4.07
C THR A 71 27.82 -6.93 2.87
N VAL A 72 27.68 -8.16 2.36
CA VAL A 72 26.77 -8.51 1.26
C VAL A 72 25.73 -9.56 1.66
N ALA A 73 24.61 -9.56 0.94
CA ALA A 73 23.52 -10.53 1.07
C ALA A 73 23.15 -11.08 -0.31
N VAL A 74 22.72 -12.33 -0.35
CA VAL A 74 21.99 -12.86 -1.51
C VAL A 74 20.52 -12.51 -1.35
N ARG A 75 19.93 -11.90 -2.38
CA ARG A 75 18.49 -11.63 -2.45
C ARG A 75 17.94 -12.14 -3.76
N GLU A 76 16.74 -12.69 -3.71
CA GLU A 76 15.96 -12.98 -4.91
C GLU A 76 15.41 -11.65 -5.44
N ILE A 77 15.77 -11.33 -6.68
CA ILE A 77 15.36 -10.10 -7.35
C ILE A 77 14.84 -10.49 -8.74
N PRO A 78 13.77 -9.84 -9.25
CA PRO A 78 13.33 -10.04 -10.62
C PRO A 78 14.48 -9.85 -11.62
N ARG A 79 14.63 -10.78 -12.56
CA ARG A 79 15.68 -10.74 -13.60
C ARG A 79 15.66 -9.46 -14.40
N ALA A 80 14.50 -8.85 -14.58
CA ALA A 80 14.33 -7.56 -15.24
C ALA A 80 15.03 -6.39 -14.53
N TRP A 81 15.30 -6.50 -13.22
CA TRP A 81 15.99 -5.48 -12.42
C TRP A 81 17.48 -5.79 -12.22
N ALA A 82 17.92 -7.01 -12.53
CA ALA A 82 19.32 -7.38 -12.45
C ALA A 82 20.11 -6.64 -13.55
N HIS A 83 21.11 -5.86 -13.13
CA HIS A 83 21.99 -5.17 -14.07
C HIS A 83 22.82 -6.20 -14.84
N SER A 84 23.20 -5.91 -16.09
CA SER A 84 23.93 -6.84 -16.96
C SER A 84 25.29 -7.30 -16.41
N GLY A 85 25.87 -6.53 -15.49
CA GLY A 85 27.12 -6.88 -14.78
C GLY A 85 26.91 -7.38 -13.36
N ALA A 86 25.69 -7.70 -12.95
CA ALA A 86 25.39 -8.14 -11.59
C ALA A 86 25.86 -9.59 -11.38
N ILE A 87 26.37 -9.87 -10.18
CA ILE A 87 26.89 -11.19 -9.81
C ILE A 87 25.73 -12.03 -9.26
N THR A 88 25.43 -13.12 -9.97
CA THR A 88 24.42 -14.13 -9.62
C THR A 88 25.05 -15.37 -9.02
#